data_AF-X1EIG0-F1
#
_entry.id   AF-X1EIG0-F1
#
_cell.length_a   1.000
_cell.length_b   1.000
_cell.length_c   1.000
_cell.angle_alpha   90.00
_cell.angle_beta   90.00
_cell.angle_gamma   90.00
#
_symmetry.space_group_name_H-M   'P 1'
#
loop_
_entity.id
_entity.type
_entity.pdbx_description
1 polymer ?
#
loop_
_entity_poly.entity_id
_entity_poly.type
_entity_poly.pdbx_seq_one_letter_code
_entity_poly.pdbx_strand_id
1 'polypeptide(L)'
;KYSATNDLKIIITDSIRMPLVGYRIELNYYGKNYGTYMSNDFNQPMAYAYSDENGEILIENVPNGNYTVKVYQGTVLITEFQINTFREVNYLITDVFHFPLWILIFGGINGILILLGLLLYFRNYRYKD
;
A
#
# COMPACT_ATOMS: atom_id res chain seq x y z
N LYS A 1 -6.72 10.82 28.89
CA LYS A 1 -6.14 11.86 27.99
C LYS A 1 -4.77 11.34 27.54
N TYR A 2 -4.48 11.31 26.25
CA TYR A 2 -3.22 10.77 25.70
C TYR A 2 -2.52 11.85 24.87
N SER A 3 -1.19 11.88 24.88
CA SER A 3 -0.40 12.78 24.02
C SER A 3 -0.23 12.12 22.65
N ALA A 4 -0.55 12.86 21.60
CA ALA A 4 -0.64 12.40 20.22
C ALA A 4 0.39 13.15 19.37
N THR A 5 1.64 12.71 19.43
CA THR A 5 2.80 13.43 18.86
C THR A 5 3.57 12.61 17.84
N ASN A 6 3.12 11.39 17.53
CA ASN A 6 3.78 10.51 16.59
C ASN A 6 2.95 10.37 15.31
N ASP A 7 3.64 10.04 14.24
CA ASP A 7 3.03 9.69 12.97
C ASP A 7 3.06 8.18 12.79
N LEU A 8 1.96 7.63 12.28
CA LEU A 8 1.81 6.21 12.01
C LEU A 8 1.76 6.00 10.51
N LYS A 9 2.91 5.58 9.97
CA LYS A 9 3.05 5.24 8.56
C LYS A 9 2.80 3.76 8.32
N ILE A 10 1.93 3.48 7.36
CA ILE A 10 1.46 2.14 7.01
C ILE A 10 1.66 1.96 5.50
N ILE A 11 2.18 0.81 5.07
CA ILE A 11 2.27 0.45 3.66
C ILE A 11 1.56 -0.89 3.45
N ILE A 12 0.50 -0.89 2.63
CA ILE A 12 -0.31 -2.07 2.32
C ILE A 12 0.18 -2.67 1.01
N THR A 13 0.47 -3.96 1.05
CA THR A 13 0.98 -4.71 -0.09
C THR A 13 0.30 -6.06 -0.27
N ASP A 14 0.43 -6.65 -1.45
CA ASP A 14 0.12 -8.05 -1.70
C ASP A 14 1.26 -8.99 -1.22
N SER A 15 1.06 -10.29 -1.46
CA SER A 15 2.03 -11.34 -1.13
C SER A 15 3.39 -11.22 -1.83
N ILE A 16 3.50 -10.48 -2.95
CA ILE A 16 4.74 -10.23 -3.69
C ILE A 16 5.27 -8.80 -3.48
N ARG A 17 4.79 -8.10 -2.44
CA ARG A 17 5.19 -6.74 -2.05
C ARG A 17 4.84 -5.66 -3.07
N MET A 18 3.83 -5.88 -3.90
CA MET A 18 3.27 -4.82 -4.74
C MET A 18 2.33 -3.95 -3.91
N PRO A 19 2.36 -2.62 -4.08
CA PRO A 19 1.50 -1.71 -3.35
C PRO A 19 0.03 -1.89 -3.72
N LEU A 20 -0.84 -1.86 -2.71
CA LEU A 20 -2.28 -1.97 -2.89
C LEU A 20 -2.94 -0.59 -2.75
N VAL A 21 -3.46 -0.07 -3.86
CA VAL A 21 -4.04 1.28 -3.97
C VAL A 21 -5.54 1.28 -3.63
N GLY A 22 -6.01 2.30 -2.92
CA GLY A 22 -7.43 2.52 -2.64
C GLY A 22 -8.02 1.63 -1.54
N TYR A 23 -7.17 0.97 -0.74
CA TYR A 23 -7.60 0.17 0.40
C TYR A 23 -7.87 1.07 1.59
N ARG A 24 -9.01 0.86 2.22
CA ARG A 24 -9.46 1.63 3.38
C ARG A 24 -8.97 0.97 4.65
N ILE A 25 -8.58 1.75 5.64
CA ILE A 25 -8.28 1.21 6.98
C ILE A 25 -9.23 1.72 8.06
N GLU A 26 -9.45 0.89 9.06
CA GLU A 26 -9.98 1.28 10.37
C GLU A 26 -8.91 0.98 11.43
N LEU A 27 -8.60 1.99 12.23
CA LEU A 27 -7.57 1.91 13.26
C LEU A 27 -8.24 1.76 14.62
N ASN A 28 -7.83 0.78 15.42
CA ASN A 28 -8.32 0.59 16.78
C ASN A 28 -7.18 0.78 17.79
N TYR A 29 -7.45 1.54 18.85
CA TYR A 29 -6.54 1.76 19.97
C TYR A 29 -7.20 1.24 21.26
N TYR A 30 -6.54 0.33 21.98
CA TYR A 30 -7.11 -0.38 23.13
C TYR A 30 -8.50 -1.01 22.87
N GLY A 31 -8.67 -1.63 21.70
CA GLY A 31 -9.92 -2.31 21.32
C GLY A 31 -11.08 -1.37 20.99
N LYS A 32 -10.85 -0.07 20.91
CA LYS A 32 -11.84 0.94 20.51
C LYS A 32 -11.44 1.58 19.20
N ASN A 33 -12.42 1.92 18.36
CA ASN A 33 -12.16 2.62 17.11
C ASN A 33 -11.49 3.98 17.40
N TYR A 34 -10.34 4.20 16.80
CA TYR A 34 -9.56 5.40 16.96
C TYR A 34 -10.28 6.57 16.27
N GLY A 35 -10.27 7.74 16.91
CA GLY A 35 -11.05 8.88 16.45
C GLY A 35 -12.52 8.88 16.91
N THR A 36 -13.11 7.77 17.37
CA THR A 36 -14.50 7.82 17.90
C THR A 36 -14.60 8.40 19.32
N TYR A 37 -13.47 8.72 19.95
CA TYR A 37 -13.39 9.38 21.26
C TYR A 37 -12.58 10.69 21.14
N MET A 38 -13.12 11.77 21.73
CA MET A 38 -12.55 13.11 21.73
C MET A 38 -11.09 13.11 22.22
N SER A 39 -10.16 13.54 21.35
CA SER A 39 -8.82 13.97 21.74
C SER A 39 -8.92 15.28 22.51
N ASN A 40 -7.92 15.62 23.35
CA ASN A 40 -7.88 16.95 23.97
C ASN A 40 -7.76 18.09 22.96
N ASP A 41 -7.15 17.80 21.81
CA ASP A 41 -6.67 18.79 20.87
C ASP A 41 -7.47 18.76 19.55
N PHE A 42 -8.30 17.73 19.32
CA PHE A 42 -9.09 17.56 18.10
C PHE A 42 -10.52 17.07 18.38
N ASN A 43 -11.50 17.83 17.89
CA ASN A 43 -12.94 17.64 18.08
C ASN A 43 -13.62 16.74 17.03
N GLN A 44 -12.89 16.13 16.09
CA GLN A 44 -13.49 15.38 15.00
C GLN A 44 -13.08 13.91 14.98
N PRO A 45 -14.04 13.01 14.68
CA PRO A 45 -13.72 11.63 14.37
C PRO A 45 -12.81 11.54 13.16
N MET A 46 -11.86 10.61 13.20
CA MET A 46 -10.94 10.37 12.11
C MET A 46 -11.74 9.93 10.88
N ALA A 47 -11.54 10.63 9.76
CA ALA A 47 -12.10 10.20 8.49
C ALA A 47 -11.47 8.86 8.07
N TYR A 48 -12.17 8.12 7.20
CA TYR A 48 -11.58 6.93 6.60
C TYR A 48 -10.31 7.30 5.84
N ALA A 49 -9.22 6.58 6.13
CA ALA A 49 -7.96 6.72 5.43
C ALA A 49 -7.85 5.64 4.35
N TYR A 50 -7.34 6.04 3.18
CA TYR A 50 -7.19 5.18 2.01
C TYR A 50 -5.73 5.16 1.57
N SER A 51 -5.27 4.01 1.10
CA SER A 51 -3.93 3.87 0.55
C SER A 51 -3.78 4.59 -0.78
N ASP A 52 -2.68 5.31 -0.93
CA ASP A 52 -2.31 6.01 -2.15
C ASP A 52 -1.71 5.06 -3.22
N GLU A 53 -1.15 5.64 -4.29
CA GLU A 53 -0.49 4.90 -5.38
C GLU A 53 0.70 4.05 -4.95
N ASN A 54 1.32 4.36 -3.80
CA ASN A 54 2.42 3.62 -3.19
C ASN A 54 1.92 2.60 -2.15
N GLY A 55 0.60 2.45 -2.00
CA GLY A 55 0.01 1.63 -0.94
C GLY A 55 0.14 2.27 0.44
N GLU A 56 0.54 3.55 0.51
CA GLU A 56 0.88 4.24 1.74
C GLU A 56 -0.33 4.90 2.38
N ILE A 57 -0.38 4.84 3.70
CA ILE A 57 -1.30 5.60 4.55
C ILE A 57 -0.50 6.23 5.68
N LEU A 58 -0.62 7.55 5.82
CA LEU A 58 -0.05 8.31 6.92
C LEU A 58 -1.16 8.80 7.84
N ILE A 59 -1.10 8.42 9.12
CA ILE A 59 -1.98 8.97 10.15
C ILE A 59 -1.12 9.79 11.11
N GLU A 60 -1.30 11.10 11.07
CA GLU A 60 -0.57 12.04 11.92
C GLU A 60 -1.20 12.15 13.30
N ASN A 61 -0.40 12.60 14.26
CA ASN A 61 -0.86 12.93 15.62
C ASN A 61 -1.61 11.77 16.28
N VAL A 62 -0.96 10.60 16.33
CA VAL A 62 -1.47 9.44 17.07
C VAL A 62 -0.75 9.27 18.41
N PRO A 63 -1.44 8.77 19.44
CA PRO A 63 -0.80 8.33 20.67
C PRO A 63 0.33 7.33 20.42
N ASN A 64 1.35 7.39 21.26
CA ASN A 64 2.36 6.34 21.21
C ASN A 64 1.76 5.02 21.73
N GLY A 65 1.84 3.93 20.96
CA GLY A 65 1.39 2.62 21.40
C GLY A 65 1.15 1.60 20.30
N ASN A 66 0.47 0.52 20.69
CA ASN A 66 0.07 -0.56 19.80
C ASN A 66 -1.36 -0.35 19.31
N TYR A 67 -1.61 -0.74 18.07
CA TYR A 67 -2.86 -0.56 17.36
C TYR A 67 -3.26 -1.83 16.63
N THR A 68 -4.57 -2.06 16.52
CA THR A 68 -5.11 -3.01 15.56
C THR A 68 -5.55 -2.25 14.31
N VAL A 69 -5.02 -2.61 13.14
CA VAL A 69 -5.50 -2.09 11.85
C VAL A 69 -6.34 -3.13 11.16
N LYS A 70 -7.54 -2.74 10.75
CA LYS A 70 -8.41 -3.53 9.87
C LYS A 70 -8.32 -2.97 8.46
N VAL A 71 -8.03 -3.82 7.48
CA VAL A 71 -7.88 -3.44 6.07
C VAL A 71 -9.11 -3.85 5.28
N TYR A 72 -9.67 -2.93 4.50
CA TYR A 72 -10.88 -3.13 3.72
C TYR A 72 -10.66 -2.83 2.24
N GLN A 73 -11.35 -3.57 1.39
CA GLN A 73 -11.56 -3.24 -0.02
C GLN A 73 -13.04 -2.88 -0.21
N GLY A 74 -13.33 -1.60 -0.40
CA GLY A 74 -14.70 -1.10 -0.32
C GLY A 74 -15.30 -1.36 1.07
N THR A 75 -16.33 -2.22 1.14
CA THR A 75 -17.00 -2.60 2.40
C THR A 75 -16.56 -3.95 2.94
N VAL A 76 -15.71 -4.70 2.22
CA VAL A 76 -15.29 -6.05 2.59
C VAL A 76 -14.03 -5.97 3.45
N LEU A 77 -14.07 -6.57 4.65
CA LEU A 77 -12.89 -6.75 5.48
C LEU A 77 -11.99 -7.81 4.85
N ILE A 78 -10.75 -7.43 4.59
CA ILE A 78 -9.73 -8.31 4.01
C ILE A 78 -8.96 -9.02 5.11
N THR A 79 -8.46 -8.25 6.08
CA THR A 79 -7.58 -8.79 7.14
C THR A 79 -7.41 -7.79 8.29
N GLU A 80 -6.80 -8.23 9.38
CA GLU A 80 -6.45 -7.43 10.55
C GLU A 80 -4.98 -7.63 10.95
N PHE A 81 -4.31 -6.55 11.37
CA PHE A 81 -2.91 -6.55 11.79
C PHE A 81 -2.71 -5.85 13.12
N GLN A 82 -1.67 -6.25 13.85
CA GLN A 82 -1.15 -5.51 15.00
C GLN A 82 0.04 -4.68 14.55
N ILE A 83 -0.03 -3.36 14.76
CA ILE A 83 1.04 -2.42 14.41
C ILE A 83 1.34 -1.50 15.59
N ASN A 84 2.38 -0.67 15.45
CA ASN A 84 2.75 0.28 16.49
C ASN A 84 3.45 1.51 15.92
N THR A 85 3.47 2.56 16.73
CA THR A 85 4.16 3.84 16.45
C THR A 85 5.65 3.80 16.76
N PHE A 86 6.18 2.70 17.31
CA PHE A 86 7.61 2.56 17.60
C PHE A 86 8.43 2.25 16.33
N ARG A 87 7.75 1.83 15.26
CA ARG A 87 8.33 1.59 13.94
C ARG A 87 8.13 2.81 13.06
N GLU A 88 9.17 3.15 12.31
CA GLU A 88 9.10 4.19 11.28
C GLU A 88 8.07 3.86 10.18
N VAL A 89 8.00 2.58 9.78
CA VAL A 89 7.07 2.09 8.76
C VAL A 89 6.48 0.74 9.18
N ASN A 90 5.16 0.61 9.07
CA ASN A 90 4.44 -0.65 9.29
C ASN A 90 3.99 -1.26 7.95
N TYR A 91 4.66 -2.33 7.53
CA TYR A 91 4.27 -3.08 6.33
C TYR A 91 3.16 -4.08 6.64
N LEU A 92 2.06 -3.99 5.89
CA LEU A 92 0.92 -4.89 5.95
C LEU A 92 0.90 -5.74 4.67
N ILE A 93 1.24 -7.01 4.78
CA ILE A 93 1.28 -7.95 3.65
C ILE A 93 -0.02 -8.74 3.65
N THR A 94 -0.80 -8.62 2.57
CA THR A 94 -2.11 -9.26 2.42
C THR A 94 -2.09 -10.38 1.38
N ASP A 95 -3.04 -11.31 1.46
CA ASP A 95 -3.20 -12.40 0.48
C ASP A 95 -4.01 -11.97 -0.76
N VAL A 96 -4.27 -10.66 -0.90
CA VAL A 96 -4.93 -10.13 -2.10
C VAL A 96 -4.06 -10.45 -3.30
N PHE A 97 -4.60 -11.15 -4.28
CA PHE A 97 -3.90 -11.37 -5.54
C PHE A 97 -3.93 -10.09 -6.38
N HIS A 98 -2.76 -9.46 -6.56
CA HIS A 98 -2.57 -8.36 -7.49
C HIS A 98 -1.66 -8.81 -8.63
N PHE A 99 -2.07 -8.53 -9.87
CA PHE A 99 -1.32 -8.92 -11.05
C PHE A 99 -0.72 -7.67 -11.71
N PRO A 100 0.61 -7.56 -11.87
CA PRO A 100 1.27 -6.36 -12.36
C PRO A 100 1.12 -6.23 -13.89
N LEU A 101 -0.11 -5.99 -14.34
CA LEU A 101 -0.49 -6.01 -15.76
C LEU A 101 0.35 -5.02 -16.59
N TRP A 102 0.61 -3.83 -16.05
CA TRP A 102 1.43 -2.82 -16.73
C TRP A 102 2.86 -3.30 -16.97
N ILE A 103 3.50 -3.94 -15.99
CA ILE A 103 4.85 -4.49 -16.13
C ILE A 103 4.89 -5.52 -17.25
N LEU A 104 3.86 -6.37 -17.35
CA LEU A 104 3.77 -7.37 -18.41
C LEU A 104 3.49 -6.76 -19.79
N ILE A 105 2.62 -5.75 -19.87
CA ILE A 105 2.33 -5.04 -21.13
C ILE A 105 3.60 -4.35 -21.63
N PHE A 106 4.24 -3.53 -20.79
CA PHE A 106 5.46 -2.81 -21.18
C PHE A 106 6.62 -3.77 -21.45
N GLY A 107 6.82 -4.77 -20.59
CA GLY A 107 7.84 -5.80 -20.81
C GLY A 107 7.62 -6.56 -22.12
N GLY A 108 6.37 -6.91 -22.43
CA GLY A 108 5.99 -7.59 -23.66
C GLY A 108 6.23 -6.74 -24.90
N ILE A 109 5.80 -5.47 -24.91
CA ILE A 109 6.03 -4.55 -26.03
C ILE A 109 7.54 -4.36 -26.26
N ASN A 110 8.31 -4.12 -25.20
CA ASN A 110 9.77 -3.96 -25.32
C ASN A 110 10.44 -5.24 -25.85
N GLY A 111 10.04 -6.41 -25.34
CA GLY A 111 10.55 -7.69 -25.81
C GLY A 111 10.29 -7.92 -27.30
N ILE A 112 9.08 -7.59 -27.78
CA ILE A 112 8.72 -7.68 -29.20
C ILE A 112 9.58 -6.72 -30.04
N LEU A 113 9.77 -5.47 -29.60
CA LEU A 113 10.60 -4.49 -30.31
C LEU A 113 12.05 -4.96 -30.42
N ILE A 114 12.61 -5.51 -29.34
CA ILE A 114 13.97 -6.08 -29.34
C ILE A 114 14.05 -7.26 -30.32
N LEU A 115 13.08 -8.18 -30.29
CA LEU A 115 13.02 -9.31 -31.21
C LEU A 115 12.94 -8.87 -32.67
N LEU A 116 12.08 -7.90 -32.99
CA LEU A 116 11.98 -7.32 -34.33
C LEU A 116 13.28 -6.66 -34.76
N GLY A 117 13.92 -5.91 -33.86
CA GLY A 117 15.22 -5.28 -34.09
C GLY A 117 16.30 -6.31 -34.42
N LEU A 118 16.39 -7.39 -33.64
CA LEU A 118 17.34 -8.49 -33.90
C LEU A 118 17.07 -9.19 -35.22
N LEU A 119 15.80 -9.49 -35.53
CA LEU A 119 15.42 -10.12 -36.80
C LEU A 119 15.82 -9.26 -38.00
N LEU A 120 15.56 -7.94 -37.94
CA LEU A 120 15.96 -7.01 -38.99
C LEU A 120 17.48 -6.90 -39.11
N TYR A 121 18.20 -6.85 -37.98
CA TYR A 121 19.66 -6.80 -37.95
C TYR A 121 20.28 -8.02 -38.63
N PHE A 122 19.88 -9.24 -38.21
CA PHE A 122 20.41 -10.47 -38.80
C PHE A 122 20.01 -10.64 -40.26
N ARG A 123 18.80 -10.22 -40.65
CA ARG A 123 18.39 -10.22 -42.06
C ARG A 123 19.30 -9.34 -42.90
N ASN A 124 19.61 -8.11 -42.46
CA ASN A 124 20.46 -7.19 -43.21
C ASN A 124 21.94 -7.59 -43.20
N TYR A 125 22.44 -8.19 -42.11
CA TYR A 125 23.81 -8.70 -42.03
C TYR A 125 24.06 -9.78 -43.09
N ARG A 126 23.11 -10.69 -43.27
CA ARG A 126 23.18 -11.80 -44.24
C ARG A 126 23.18 -11.38 -45.72
N TYR A 127 22.83 -10.13 -46.02
CA TYR A 127 22.82 -9.58 -47.39
C TYR A 127 24.11 -8.81 -47.74
N LYS A 128 25.03 -8.65 -46.78
CA LYS A 128 26.32 -7.97 -46.99
C LYS A 128 27.48 -8.92 -47.29
N ASP A 129 27.25 -10.24 -47.19
CA ASP A 129 28.16 -11.32 -47.61
C ASP A 129 27.70 -11.89 -48.97
#